data_AF-E7DSF1-F1
#
_entry.id   AF-E7DSF1-F1
#
_cell.length_a   1.000
_cell.length_b   1.000
_cell.length_c   1.000
_cell.angle_alpha   90.00
_cell.angle_beta   90.00
_cell.angle_gamma   90.00
#
_symmetry.space_group_name_H-M   'P 1'
#
loop_
_entity.id
_entity.type
_entity.pdbx_description
1 polymer ?
#
loop_
_entity_poly.entity_id
_entity_poly.type
_entity_poly.pdbx_seq_one_letter_code
_entity_poly.pdbx_strand_id
1 'polypeptide(L)'
;FRIISKFFLALLVFGFISTAYAQIGQINPSSISGKYKVSGTNPNGSSYNGSVTISQSNGEYLFTWTVAGQTFTGTGTLEGTTLTVD
;
A
#
# COMPACT_ATOMS: atom_id res chain seq x y z
N PHE A 1 51.15 3.76 12.56
CA PHE A 1 49.99 4.04 13.43
C PHE A 1 49.26 5.25 12.84
N ARG A 2 48.04 5.07 12.30
CA ARG A 2 46.96 6.08 12.08
C ARG A 2 47.32 7.31 11.19
N ILE A 3 46.66 7.69 10.09
CA ILE A 3 45.23 7.72 9.69
C ILE A 3 45.24 8.19 8.20
N ILE A 4 44.91 7.36 7.20
CA ILE A 4 43.71 7.38 6.30
C ILE A 4 42.94 8.73 6.35
N SER A 5 42.72 9.52 5.30
CA SER A 5 41.83 9.25 4.16
C SER A 5 41.75 10.54 3.31
N LYS A 6 42.33 10.56 2.09
CA LYS A 6 41.67 10.50 0.77
C LYS A 6 40.70 11.65 0.41
N PHE A 7 41.26 12.57 -0.39
CA PHE A 7 40.74 13.19 -1.61
C PHE A 7 39.32 13.81 -1.64
N PHE A 8 39.34 15.11 -1.89
CA PHE A 8 38.35 15.94 -2.59
C PHE A 8 37.40 15.20 -3.55
N LEU A 9 36.10 15.49 -3.43
CA LEU A 9 35.29 15.88 -4.58
C LEU A 9 34.12 16.78 -4.12
N ALA A 10 34.16 18.04 -4.53
CA ALA A 10 33.00 18.91 -4.56
C ALA A 10 32.23 18.62 -5.84
N LEU A 11 30.90 18.45 -5.79
CA LEU A 11 30.05 18.73 -6.94
C LEU A 11 28.60 19.06 -6.53
N LEU A 12 28.25 20.32 -6.79
CA LEU A 12 26.95 20.89 -7.18
C LEU A 12 25.64 20.49 -6.47
N VAL A 13 25.09 21.52 -5.83
CA VAL A 13 23.70 21.73 -5.42
C VAL A 13 22.76 21.64 -6.62
N PHE A 14 21.65 20.92 -6.48
CA PHE A 14 20.35 21.36 -6.99
C PHE A 14 19.29 21.03 -5.94
N GLY A 15 18.70 22.08 -5.36
CA GLY A 15 17.60 21.96 -4.42
C GLY A 15 16.38 21.37 -5.11
N PHE A 16 16.00 20.15 -4.73
CA PHE A 16 14.66 19.65 -5.00
C PHE A 16 13.74 20.20 -3.93
N ILE A 17 13.15 21.37 -4.17
CA ILE A 17 11.93 21.73 -3.44
C ILE A 17 10.83 20.82 -3.98
N SER A 18 10.69 19.64 -3.36
CA SER A 18 9.52 18.80 -3.54
C SER A 18 8.35 19.48 -2.86
N THR A 19 7.62 20.30 -3.62
CA THR A 19 6.24 20.59 -3.23
C THR A 19 5.44 19.32 -3.50
N ALA A 20 5.33 18.46 -2.49
CA ALA A 20 4.40 17.35 -2.54
C ALA A 20 2.99 17.95 -2.58
N TYR A 21 2.41 18.01 -3.77
CA TYR A 21 0.99 18.28 -3.89
C TYR A 21 0.34 17.03 -3.33
N ALA A 22 -0.32 17.15 -2.18
CA ALA A 22 -1.31 16.16 -1.79
C ALA A 22 -2.39 16.23 -2.86
N GLN A 23 -2.25 15.42 -3.91
CA GLN A 23 -3.38 15.07 -4.74
C GLN A 23 -4.34 14.37 -3.80
N ILE A 24 -5.32 15.12 -3.29
CA ILE A 24 -6.57 14.57 -2.83
C ILE A 24 -7.05 13.70 -3.99
N GLY A 25 -6.82 12.40 -3.88
CA GLY A 25 -7.11 11.45 -4.95
C GLY A 25 -8.56 11.68 -5.37
N GLN A 26 -8.78 11.78 -6.68
CA GLN A 26 -10.12 11.81 -7.23
C GLN A 26 -10.86 10.59 -6.66
N ILE A 27 -11.77 10.84 -5.72
CA ILE A 27 -12.71 9.84 -5.24
C ILE A 27 -13.64 9.57 -6.42
N ASN A 28 -13.26 8.62 -7.28
CA ASN A 28 -14.20 8.04 -8.22
C ASN A 28 -15.22 7.28 -7.37
N PRO A 29 -16.49 7.72 -7.27
CA PRO A 29 -17.48 7.03 -6.45
C PRO A 29 -17.79 5.62 -6.97
N SER A 30 -17.29 5.26 -8.15
CA SER A 30 -17.31 3.91 -8.73
C SER A 30 -16.12 3.03 -8.33
N SER A 31 -15.06 3.58 -7.73
CA SER A 31 -13.89 2.80 -7.31
C SER A 31 -14.04 2.41 -5.85
N ILE A 32 -13.94 1.11 -5.57
CA ILE A 32 -13.88 0.56 -4.21
C ILE A 32 -12.47 0.65 -3.60
N SER A 33 -11.59 1.44 -4.20
CA SER A 33 -10.24 1.64 -3.65
C SER A 33 -10.32 2.34 -2.30
N GLY A 34 -9.57 1.85 -1.32
CA GLY A 34 -9.61 2.40 0.03
C GLY A 34 -9.05 1.46 1.08
N LYS A 35 -9.04 1.92 2.33
CA LYS A 35 -8.65 1.11 3.49
C LYS A 35 -9.89 0.71 4.27
N TYR A 36 -10.03 -0.60 4.50
CA TYR A 36 -11.18 -1.20 5.18
C TYR A 36 -10.74 -1.93 6.43
N LYS A 37 -11.62 -1.98 7.43
CA LYS A 37 -11.46 -2.84 8.60
C LYS A 37 -11.77 -4.28 8.23
N VAL A 38 -11.02 -5.21 8.79
CA VAL A 38 -11.24 -6.65 8.62
C VAL A 38 -11.52 -7.26 10.00
N SER A 39 -12.54 -8.10 10.08
CA SER A 39 -12.89 -8.88 11.26
C SER A 39 -13.40 -10.26 10.82
N GLY A 40 -13.01 -11.32 11.52
CA GLY A 40 -13.49 -12.66 11.24
C GLY A 40 -13.13 -13.67 12.33
N THR A 41 -13.36 -14.95 12.04
CA THR A 41 -13.14 -16.06 12.96
C THR A 41 -12.26 -17.11 12.31
N ASN A 42 -11.20 -17.51 13.01
CA ASN A 42 -10.32 -18.61 12.62
C ASN A 42 -11.05 -19.95 12.76
N PRO A 43 -10.61 -21.03 12.07
CA PRO A 43 -11.24 -22.35 12.18
C PRO A 43 -11.30 -22.92 13.62
N ASN A 44 -10.36 -22.50 14.48
CA ASN A 44 -10.33 -22.89 15.89
C ASN A 44 -11.27 -22.05 16.79
N GLY A 45 -12.09 -21.16 16.22
CA GLY A 45 -13.05 -20.32 16.94
C GLY A 45 -12.50 -18.99 17.47
N SER A 46 -11.19 -18.76 17.41
CA SER A 46 -10.61 -17.47 17.82
C SER A 46 -10.94 -16.36 16.80
N SER A 47 -11.14 -15.13 17.27
CA SER A 47 -11.35 -13.98 16.39
C SER A 47 -10.04 -13.47 15.79
N TYR A 48 -10.07 -12.98 14.55
CA TYR A 48 -9.00 -12.16 13.98
C TYR A 48 -9.54 -10.79 13.57
N ASN A 49 -8.66 -9.78 13.65
CA ASN A 49 -8.94 -8.42 13.20
C ASN A 49 -7.74 -7.89 12.41
N GLY A 50 -7.99 -6.90 11.56
CA GLY A 50 -6.96 -6.31 10.74
C GLY A 50 -7.46 -5.17 9.86
N SER A 51 -6.71 -4.91 8.80
CA SER A 51 -7.12 -4.01 7.73
C SER A 51 -6.77 -4.57 6.37
N VAL A 52 -7.51 -4.15 5.35
CA VAL A 52 -7.16 -4.36 3.95
C VAL A 52 -7.08 -3.01 3.25
N THR A 53 -6.03 -2.81 2.47
CA THR A 53 -5.98 -1.72 1.49
C THR A 53 -6.29 -2.31 0.14
N ILE A 54 -7.30 -1.75 -0.53
CA ILE A 54 -7.67 -2.07 -1.91
C ILE A 54 -7.19 -0.93 -2.79
N SER A 55 -6.42 -1.25 -3.83
CA SER A 55 -6.06 -0.32 -4.89
C SER A 55 -6.48 -0.89 -6.24
N GLN A 56 -6.66 -0.02 -7.23
CA GLN A 56 -7.02 -0.41 -8.59
C GLN A 56 -5.92 0.04 -9.55
N SER A 57 -5.52 -0.85 -10.45
CA SER A 57 -4.58 -0.54 -11.54
C SER A 57 -4.98 -1.33 -12.79
N ASN A 58 -5.13 -0.65 -13.93
CA ASN A 58 -5.41 -1.29 -15.22
C ASN A 58 -6.63 -2.25 -15.25
N GLY A 59 -7.65 -1.99 -14.44
CA GLY A 59 -8.86 -2.83 -14.36
C GLY A 59 -8.75 -4.02 -13.38
N GLU A 60 -7.59 -4.23 -12.78
CA GLU A 60 -7.35 -5.22 -11.73
C GLU A 60 -7.35 -4.55 -10.36
N TYR A 61 -7.84 -5.26 -9.34
CA TYR A 61 -7.78 -4.85 -7.95
C TYR A 61 -6.65 -5.57 -7.22
N LEU A 62 -5.81 -4.80 -6.53
CA LEU A 62 -4.78 -5.30 -5.63
C LEU A 62 -5.25 -5.15 -4.19
N PHE A 63 -5.02 -6.21 -3.41
CA PHE A 63 -5.35 -6.28 -2.01
C PHE A 63 -4.09 -6.46 -1.18
N THR A 64 -3.96 -5.67 -0.12
CA THR A 64 -2.91 -5.86 0.88
C THR A 64 -3.57 -5.94 2.24
N TRP A 65 -3.63 -7.14 2.82
CA TRP A 65 -4.14 -7.37 4.17
C TRP A 65 -3.02 -7.24 5.19
N THR A 66 -3.35 -6.70 6.35
CA THR A 66 -2.53 -6.77 7.55
C THR A 66 -3.37 -7.38 8.66
N VAL A 67 -3.02 -8.59 9.08
CA VAL A 67 -3.70 -9.34 10.15
C VAL A 67 -2.64 -9.85 11.12
N ALA A 68 -2.78 -9.57 12.41
CA ALA A 68 -1.82 -9.96 13.45
C ALA A 68 -0.36 -9.59 13.15
N GLY A 69 -0.13 -8.44 12.48
CA GLY A 69 1.21 -7.98 12.10
C GLY A 69 1.82 -8.70 10.88
N GLN A 70 1.09 -9.65 10.28
CA GLN A 70 1.46 -10.31 9.05
C GLN A 70 0.79 -9.65 7.85
N THR A 71 1.50 -9.61 6.72
CA THR A 71 0.99 -9.06 5.47
C THR A 71 0.68 -10.17 4.48
N PHE A 72 -0.48 -10.08 3.84
CA PHE A 72 -0.90 -10.95 2.75
C PHE A 72 -1.29 -10.10 1.55
N THR A 73 -1.09 -10.62 0.34
CA THR A 73 -1.42 -9.93 -0.91
C THR A 73 -2.25 -10.81 -1.81
N GLY A 74 -3.11 -10.20 -2.62
CA GLY A 74 -3.96 -10.90 -3.59
C GLY A 74 -4.42 -9.96 -4.68
N THR A 75 -4.91 -10.54 -5.77
CA THR A 75 -5.47 -9.83 -6.93
C THR A 75 -6.95 -10.16 -7.07
N GLY A 76 -7.67 -9.39 -7.89
CA GLY A 76 -9.09 -9.63 -8.07
C GLY A 76 -9.78 -8.73 -9.09
N THR A 77 -11.04 -9.06 -9.37
CA THR A 77 -11.88 -8.41 -10.37
C THR A 77 -13.20 -7.94 -9.77
N LEU A 78 -13.75 -6.85 -10.31
CA LEU A 78 -15.07 -6.33 -9.93
C LEU A 78 -16.04 -6.55 -11.10
N GLU A 79 -17.05 -7.38 -10.88
CA GLU A 79 -18.14 -7.63 -11.82
C GLU A 79 -19.45 -7.09 -11.23
N GLY A 80 -19.95 -5.98 -11.79
CA GLY A 80 -21.12 -5.29 -11.25
C GLY A 80 -20.86 -4.77 -9.83
N THR A 81 -21.39 -5.49 -8.83
CA THR A 81 -21.21 -5.19 -7.40
C THR A 81 -20.45 -6.29 -6.65
N THR A 82 -19.95 -7.30 -7.36
CA THR A 82 -19.25 -8.44 -6.77
C THR A 82 -17.76 -8.30 -6.99
N LEU A 83 -17.00 -8.24 -5.91
CA LEU A 83 -15.54 -8.23 -5.92
C LEU A 83 -15.03 -9.63 -5.58
N THR A 84 -14.29 -10.24 -6.50
CA THR A 84 -13.67 -11.56 -6.33
C THR A 84 -12.19 -11.40 -6.09
N VAL A 85 -11.62 -12.25 -5.24
CA VAL A 85 -10.17 -12.37 -5.00
C VAL A 85 -9.73 -13.74 -5.51
N ASP A 86 -8.62 -13.78 -6.25
CA ASP A 86 -8.05 -14.98 -6.88
C ASP A 86 -7.04 -15.74 -5.98
#